data_AF-A0A133V501-F1
#
_entry.id   AF-A0A133V501-F1
#
_cell.length_a   1.000
_cell.length_b   1.000
_cell.length_c   1.000
_cell.angle_alpha   90.00
_cell.angle_beta   90.00
_cell.angle_gamma   90.00
#
_symmetry.space_group_name_H-M   'P 1'
#
loop_
_entity.id
_entity.type
_entity.pdbx_description
1 polymer ?
#
loop_
_entity_poly.entity_id
_entity_poly.type
_entity_poly.pdbx_seq_one_letter_code
_entity_poly.pdbx_strand_id
1 'polypeptide(L)' 'MSLNQEKSYELIQEINHLLDKRVEHQMISEFGSKSKIRTMIREEATKLGQFLRGEKVGYKPIEGTIIK' A
#
# COMPACT_ATOMS: atom_id res chain seq x y z
N MET A 1 -16.42 6.03 22.46
CA MET A 1 -16.11 7.47 22.32
C MET A 1 -15.93 7.76 20.84
N SER A 2 -16.64 8.74 20.26
CA SER A 2 -16.30 9.26 18.94
C SER A 2 -15.23 10.33 19.09
N LEU A 3 -14.31 10.42 18.13
CA LEU A 3 -13.40 11.56 18.04
C LEU A 3 -14.22 12.83 17.79
N ASN A 4 -13.79 13.96 18.35
CA ASN A 4 -14.33 15.25 17.95
C ASN A 4 -13.81 15.60 16.54
N GLN A 5 -14.43 16.58 15.90
CA GLN A 5 -14.15 16.91 14.51
C GLN A 5 -12.68 17.30 14.27
N GLU A 6 -12.08 18.08 15.17
CA GLU A 6 -10.68 18.51 15.10
C GLU A 6 -9.71 17.32 15.15
N LYS A 7 -9.84 16.43 16.15
CA LYS A 7 -9.00 15.23 16.25
C LYS A 7 -9.23 14.25 15.10
N SER A 8 -10.43 14.26 14.51
CA SER A 8 -10.70 13.48 13.30
C SER A 8 -9.91 14.00 12.11
N TYR A 9 -9.80 15.32 11.94
CA TYR A 9 -8.99 15.93 10.90
C TYR A 9 -7.50 15.66 11.09
N GLU A 10 -6.98 15.81 12.31
CA GLU A 10 -5.59 15.49 12.64
C GLU A 10 -5.27 14.03 12.29
N LEU A 11 -6.13 13.10 12.70
CA LEU A 11 -5.97 11.68 12.40
C LEU A 11 -5.98 11.42 10.88
N ILE A 12 -6.87 12.06 10.13
CA ILE A 12 -6.92 11.93 8.66
C ILE A 12 -5.62 12.45 8.02
N GLN A 13 -5.06 13.54 8.53
CA GLN A 13 -3.79 14.09 8.04
C GLN A 13 -2.63 13.13 8.30
N GLU A 14 -2.53 12.58 9.50
CA GLU A 14 -1.49 11.61 9.87
C GLU A 14 -1.59 10.32 9.04
N ILE A 15 -2.82 9.82 8.81
CA ILE A 15 -3.05 8.65 7.94
C ILE A 15 -2.61 8.97 6.51
N ASN A 16 -2.96 10.14 5.98
CA ASN A 16 -2.55 10.53 4.64
C ASN A 16 -1.02 10.63 4.53
N HIS A 17 -0.38 11.23 5.54
CA HIS A 17 1.08 11.32 5.61
C HIS A 17 1.73 9.93 5.64
N LEU A 18 1.19 9.00 6.44
CA LEU A 18 1.63 7.61 6.49
C LEU A 18 1.51 6.94 5.13
N LEU A 19 0.35 7.05 4.47
CA LEU A 19 0.09 6.43 3.17
C LEU A 19 1.00 6.96 2.05
N ASP A 20 1.51 8.18 2.21
CA ASP A 20 2.45 8.81 1.29
C ASP A 20 3.92 8.47 1.55
N LYS A 21 4.24 7.82 2.68
CA LYS A 21 5.61 7.32 2.93
C LYS A 21 6.01 6.27 1.89
N ARG A 22 7.30 6.29 1.55
CA ARG A 22 7.92 5.33 0.62
C ARG A 22 8.47 4.14 1.39
N VAL A 23 8.30 2.96 0.81
CA VAL A 23 8.68 1.65 1.36
C VAL A 23 9.40 0.89 0.25
N GLU A 24 10.34 0.02 0.64
CA GLU A 24 10.96 -0.89 -0.32
C GLU A 24 9.92 -1.90 -0.79
N HIS A 25 9.83 -2.08 -2.10
CA HIS A 25 8.78 -2.90 -2.69
C HIS A 25 9.29 -3.68 -3.90
N GLN A 26 9.14 -5.02 -3.87
CA GLN A 26 9.24 -5.84 -5.07
C GLN A 26 7.94 -5.74 -5.87
N MET A 27 7.97 -4.86 -6.88
CA MET A 27 6.84 -4.61 -7.76
C MET A 27 6.55 -5.74 -8.74
N ILE A 28 5.33 -5.72 -9.27
CA ILE A 28 4.93 -6.47 -10.45
C ILE A 28 5.42 -5.84 -11.76
N SER A 29 5.67 -4.53 -11.81
CA SER A 29 6.07 -3.81 -13.03
C SER A 29 7.09 -2.69 -12.77
N GLU A 30 8.21 -2.72 -13.49
CA GLU A 30 9.16 -1.70 -13.99
C GLU A 30 9.42 -0.33 -13.30
N PHE A 31 8.70 0.13 -12.28
CA PHE A 31 8.84 1.49 -11.71
C PHE A 31 9.89 1.67 -10.59
N GLY A 32 10.85 0.74 -10.44
CA GLY A 32 11.96 0.84 -9.46
C GLY A 32 11.66 0.24 -8.07
N SER A 33 12.66 0.17 -7.20
CA SER A 33 12.60 -0.59 -5.93
C SER A 33 11.82 0.06 -4.78
N LYS A 34 11.23 1.26 -4.99
CA LYS A 34 10.60 2.07 -3.94
C LYS A 34 9.25 2.61 -4.39
N SER A 35 8.20 2.28 -3.63
CA SER A 35 6.82 2.71 -3.90
C SER A 35 6.21 3.35 -2.65
N LYS A 36 5.18 4.19 -2.84
CA LYS A 36 4.37 4.68 -1.71
C LYS A 36 3.52 3.53 -1.15
N ILE A 37 3.20 3.55 0.14
CA ILE A 37 2.31 2.56 0.77
C ILE A 37 0.96 2.49 0.03
N ARG A 38 0.39 3.63 -0.35
CA ARG A 38 -0.86 3.68 -1.13
C ARG A 38 -0.76 2.94 -2.47
N THR A 39 0.39 2.97 -3.13
CA THR A 39 0.62 2.25 -4.38
C THR A 39 0.64 0.75 -4.14
N MET A 40 1.33 0.29 -3.08
CA MET A 40 1.35 -1.12 -2.71
C MET A 40 -0.03 -1.68 -2.40
N ILE A 41 -0.87 -0.94 -1.66
CA ILE A 41 -2.25 -1.36 -1.38
C ILE A 41 -3.04 -1.57 -2.68
N ARG A 42 -2.85 -0.70 -3.69
CA ARG A 42 -3.50 -0.86 -5.01
C ARG A 42 -2.95 -2.04 -5.79
N GLU A 43 -1.65 -2.27 -5.74
CA GLU A 43 -1.01 -3.42 -6.37
C GLU A 43 -1.51 -4.74 -5.77
N GLU A 44 -1.80 -4.79 -4.48
CA GLU A 44 -2.32 -6.00 -3.82
C GLU A 44 -3.67 -6.44 -4.37
N ALA A 45 -4.59 -5.49 -4.57
CA ALA A 45 -5.87 -5.78 -5.22
C ALA A 45 -5.67 -6.30 -6.65
N THR A 46 -4.68 -5.78 -7.36
CA THR A 46 -4.34 -6.21 -8.72
C THR A 46 -3.73 -7.62 -8.73
N LYS A 47 -2.81 -7.92 -7.79
CA LYS A 47 -2.22 -9.24 -7.55
C LYS A 47 -3.29 -10.29 -7.29
N LEU A 48 -4.19 -9.98 -6.37
CA LEU A 48 -5.31 -10.85 -6.03
C LEU A 48 -6.21 -11.09 -7.25
N GLY A 49 -6.54 -10.03 -8.00
CA GLY A 49 -7.32 -10.15 -9.22
C GLY A 49 -6.67 -11.04 -10.29
N GLN A 50 -5.37 -10.89 -10.51
CA GLN A 50 -4.59 -11.74 -11.44
C GLN A 50 -4.56 -13.20 -10.97
N PHE A 51 -4.40 -13.44 -9.67
CA PHE A 51 -4.43 -14.77 -9.09
C PHE A 51 -5.81 -15.44 -9.25
N LEU A 52 -6.90 -14.73 -8.94
CA LEU A 52 -8.26 -15.23 -9.07
C LEU A 52 -8.65 -15.53 -10.53
N ARG A 53 -8.06 -14.83 -11.50
CA ARG A 53 -8.24 -15.08 -12.94
C ARG A 53 -7.30 -16.16 -13.51
N GLY A 54 -6.38 -16.70 -12.71
CA GLY A 54 -5.40 -17.69 -13.16
C GLY A 54 -4.31 -17.14 -14.08
N GLU A 55 -4.12 -15.80 -14.11
CA GLU A 55 -3.19 -15.11 -15.03
C GLU A 55 -1.72 -15.18 -14.57
N LYS A 56 -1.45 -15.47 -13.29
CA LYS A 56 -0.08 -15.55 -12.73
C LYS A 56 0.16 -16.71 -11.77
N VAL A 57 1.41 -17.18 -11.77
CA VAL A 57 1.99 -18.17 -10.85
C VAL A 57 1.94 -17.62 -9.41
N GLY A 58 1.20 -18.31 -8.53
CA GLY A 58 1.21 -18.19 -7.07
C GLY A 58 1.00 -16.79 -6.49
N TYR A 59 -0.10 -16.58 -5.76
CA TYR A 59 -0.23 -15.36 -4.97
C TYR A 59 0.88 -15.27 -3.92
N LYS A 60 1.70 -14.23 -4.02
CA LYS A 60 2.67 -13.83 -3.00
C LYS A 60 2.21 -12.51 -2.41
N PRO A 61 1.89 -12.46 -1.10
CA PRO A 61 1.48 -11.23 -0.46
C PRO A 61 2.58 -10.18 -0.57
N ILE A 62 2.18 -8.91 -0.56
CA ILE A 62 3.15 -7.82 -0.55
C ILE A 62 3.91 -7.80 0.78
N GLU A 63 5.25 -7.92 0.67
CA GLU A 63 6.18 -7.60 1.74
C GLU A 63 6.70 -6.16 1.54
N GLY A 64 6.81 -5.41 2.64
CA GLY A 64 7.26 -4.03 2.63
C GLY A 64 7.96 -3.63 3.91
N THR A 65 9.15 -3.05 3.78
CA THR A 65 9.89 -2.47 4.91
C THR A 65 9.83 -0.94 4.80
N ILE A 66 9.40 -0.29 5.88
CA ILE A 66 9.43 1.18 5.97
C ILE A 66 10.88 1.64 5.98
N ILE A 67 11.23 2.46 4.99
CA ILE A 67 12.54 3.10 4.92
C ILE A 67 12.56 4.17 6.02
N LYS A 68 13.54 4.09 6.92
CA LYS A 68 13.75 5.08 7.99
C LYS A 68 14.18 6.43 7.44
#